data_AF-A0A3D4FCG0-F1
#
_entry.id   AF-A0A3D4FCG0-F1
#
_cell.length_a   1.000
_cell.length_b   1.000
_cell.length_c   1.000
_cell.angle_alpha   90.00
_cell.angle_beta   90.00
_cell.angle_gamma   90.00
#
_symmetry.space_group_name_H-M   'P 1'
#
loop_
_entity.id
_entity.type
_entity.pdbx_description
1 polymer ?
#
loop_
_entity_poly.entity_id
_entity_poly.type
_entity_poly.pdbx_seq_one_letter_code
_entity_poly.pdbx_strand_id
1 'polypeptide(L)'
;MALYQYKALQSDGAITQGDLEAGGRQDAFRQIESLGLKTIRLTEKSGKGDKAKGSSSTASFSWGSGKVTFKMLENFTRLLSSLLAAGVPLSRALVILYREAVSPAAGEKWKAIHDLVVDGMSLANAMARFPETFPRVYVAMVEAGETGGFLDLVLGQIADFQSRDKELRGKVFSAMIYPVVLLFLALGVLVFLMMFFIPRFKVLFEGFDAALPLLTQVIVSSSEFCQAYGVFIAIG
;
A
#
# COMPACT_ATOMS: atom_id res chain seq x y z
N MET A 1 -11.10 -42.85 -18.93
CA MET A 1 -12.24 -41.92 -19.11
C MET A 1 -12.32 -41.08 -17.84
N ALA A 2 -12.39 -39.76 -17.97
CA ALA A 2 -12.39 -38.85 -16.83
C ALA A 2 -13.80 -38.30 -16.61
N LEU A 3 -14.20 -38.21 -15.33
CA LEU A 3 -15.49 -37.65 -14.94
C LEU A 3 -15.32 -36.12 -14.83
N TYR A 4 -16.04 -35.37 -15.65
CA TYR A 4 -16.03 -33.90 -15.64
C TYR A 4 -17.31 -33.38 -15.00
N GLN A 5 -17.20 -32.57 -13.96
CA GLN A 5 -18.33 -31.81 -13.45
C GLN A 5 -18.43 -30.51 -14.25
N TYR A 6 -19.58 -30.27 -14.85
CA TYR A 6 -19.85 -29.06 -15.62
C TYR A 6 -20.90 -28.19 -14.94
N LYS A 7 -20.70 -26.88 -15.05
CA LYS A 7 -21.71 -25.86 -14.75
C LYS A 7 -21.97 -25.10 -16.02
N ALA A 8 -23.15 -25.27 -16.60
CA ALA A 8 -23.51 -24.68 -17.88
C ALA A 8 -24.80 -23.88 -17.77
N LEU A 9 -24.93 -22.88 -18.63
CA LEU A 9 -26.08 -22.00 -18.73
C LEU A 9 -27.03 -22.56 -19.78
N GLN A 10 -28.30 -22.72 -19.40
CA GLN A 10 -29.39 -23.08 -20.29
C GLN A 10 -29.93 -21.82 -20.99
N SER A 11 -30.64 -22.01 -22.11
CA SER A 11 -31.12 -20.92 -22.98
C SER A 11 -32.07 -19.93 -22.29
N ASP A 12 -32.65 -20.33 -21.16
CA ASP A 12 -33.54 -19.56 -20.28
C ASP A 12 -32.81 -18.78 -19.17
N GLY A 13 -31.47 -18.89 -19.10
CA GLY A 13 -30.64 -18.25 -18.09
C GLY A 13 -30.52 -19.03 -16.78
N ALA A 14 -31.10 -20.22 -16.66
CA ALA A 14 -30.91 -21.10 -15.52
C ALA A 14 -29.54 -21.80 -15.56
N ILE A 15 -28.91 -21.96 -14.40
CA ILE A 15 -27.59 -22.61 -14.32
C ILE A 15 -27.77 -24.05 -13.87
N THR A 16 -27.48 -25.00 -14.75
CA THR A 16 -27.54 -26.43 -14.48
C THR A 16 -26.14 -26.99 -14.19
N GLN A 17 -26.08 -27.92 -13.24
CA GLN A 17 -24.85 -28.61 -12.84
C GLN A 17 -25.05 -30.11 -13.03
N GLY A 18 -24.08 -30.77 -13.66
CA GLY A 18 -24.12 -32.19 -13.93
C GLY A 18 -22.72 -32.78 -14.06
N ASP A 19 -22.63 -34.10 -13.95
CA ASP A 19 -21.40 -34.85 -14.20
C ASP A 19 -21.49 -35.48 -15.59
N LEU A 20 -20.40 -35.39 -16.36
CA LEU A 20 -20.28 -35.89 -17.72
C LEU A 20 -18.98 -36.66 -17.88
N GLU A 21 -19.05 -37.88 -18.42
CA GLU A 21 -17.87 -38.68 -18.73
C GLU A 21 -17.37 -38.36 -20.14
N ALA A 22 -16.12 -37.92 -20.25
CA ALA A 22 -15.51 -37.64 -21.54
C ALA A 22 -14.07 -38.17 -21.63
N GLY A 23 -13.63 -38.42 -22.86
CA GLY A 23 -12.26 -38.85 -23.18
C GLY A 23 -11.21 -37.76 -22.94
N GLY A 24 -11.63 -36.50 -22.85
CA GLY A 24 -10.78 -35.37 -22.52
C GLY A 24 -11.58 -34.05 -22.46
N ARG A 25 -10.92 -32.98 -22.01
CA ARG A 25 -11.55 -31.66 -21.85
C ARG A 25 -12.24 -31.17 -23.12
N GLN A 26 -11.62 -31.35 -24.29
CA GLN A 26 -12.18 -30.89 -25.57
C GLN A 26 -13.46 -31.67 -25.97
N ASP A 27 -13.52 -32.97 -25.65
CA ASP A 27 -14.70 -33.80 -25.92
C ASP A 27 -15.86 -33.46 -24.97
N ALA A 28 -15.56 -33.16 -23.71
CA ALA A 28 -16.57 -32.69 -22.75
C ALA A 28 -17.22 -31.37 -23.20
N PHE A 29 -16.43 -30.42 -23.71
CA PHE A 29 -16.97 -29.17 -24.25
C PHE A 29 -17.91 -29.43 -25.44
N ARG A 30 -17.51 -30.28 -26.40
CA ARG A 30 -18.33 -30.61 -27.57
C ARG A 30 -19.64 -31.29 -27.19
N GLN A 31 -19.63 -32.18 -26.20
CA GLN A 31 -20.84 -32.84 -25.72
C GLN A 31 -21.78 -31.85 -25.02
N ILE A 32 -21.26 -30.93 -24.21
CA ILE A 32 -22.11 -29.91 -23.54
C ILE A 32 -22.68 -28.91 -24.56
N GLU A 33 -21.92 -28.55 -25.59
CA GLU A 33 -22.43 -27.73 -26.70
C GLU A 33 -23.49 -28.46 -27.52
N SER A 34 -23.36 -29.78 -27.73
CA SER A 34 -24.38 -30.58 -28.43
C SER A 34 -25.71 -30.66 -27.66
N LEU A 35 -25.66 -30.48 -26.34
CA LEU A 35 -26.84 -30.38 -25.48
C LEU A 35 -27.45 -28.96 -25.46
N GLY A 36 -26.92 -28.02 -26.25
CA GLY A 36 -27.40 -26.65 -26.34
C GLY A 36 -27.07 -25.77 -25.13
N LEU A 37 -26.16 -26.22 -24.26
CA LEU A 37 -25.78 -25.52 -23.03
C LEU A 37 -24.44 -24.77 -23.21
N LYS A 38 -24.36 -23.52 -22.74
CA LYS A 38 -23.11 -22.74 -22.77
C LYS A 38 -22.31 -22.95 -21.49
N THR A 39 -21.10 -23.49 -21.61
CA THR A 39 -20.25 -23.86 -20.47
C THR A 39 -19.68 -22.62 -19.75
N ILE A 40 -19.93 -22.51 -18.44
CA ILE A 40 -19.38 -21.43 -17.58
C ILE A 40 -18.13 -21.93 -16.85
N ARG A 41 -18.12 -23.20 -16.44
CA ARG A 41 -16.98 -23.82 -15.75
C ARG A 41 -16.98 -25.34 -15.97
N LEU A 42 -15.82 -25.89 -16.29
CA LEU A 42 -15.60 -27.34 -16.43
C LEU A 42 -14.47 -27.74 -15.49
N THR A 43 -14.72 -28.70 -14.59
CA THR A 43 -13.76 -29.17 -13.59
C THR A 43 -13.63 -30.69 -13.67
N GLU A 44 -12.40 -31.17 -13.89
CA GLU A 44 -12.11 -32.59 -13.99
C GLU A 44 -12.01 -33.22 -12.59
N LYS A 45 -12.82 -34.24 -12.33
CA LYS A 45 -12.79 -35.01 -11.08
C LYS A 45 -11.91 -36.25 -11.30
N SER A 46 -10.60 -36.06 -11.26
CA SER A 46 -9.65 -37.18 -11.31
C SER A 46 -9.65 -37.92 -9.96
N GLY A 47 -10.01 -39.20 -10.00
CA GLY A 47 -10.05 -40.06 -8.82
C GLY A 47 -8.90 -41.07 -8.81
N LYS A 48 -7.87 -40.81 -8.00
CA LYS A 48 -7.38 -41.72 -6.94
C LYS A 48 -6.11 -41.16 -6.27
N GLY A 49 -6.25 -40.86 -4.98
CA GLY A 49 -5.22 -41.11 -3.97
C GLY A 49 -4.12 -40.06 -3.80
N ASP A 50 -4.44 -38.94 -3.13
CA ASP A 50 -3.54 -38.50 -2.08
C ASP A 50 -4.28 -37.78 -0.94
N LYS A 51 -3.89 -38.10 0.28
CA LYS A 51 -4.53 -37.68 1.53
C LYS A 51 -4.29 -36.20 1.80
N ALA A 52 -5.33 -35.55 2.31
CA ALA A 52 -5.26 -34.42 3.25
C ALA A 52 -4.07 -33.45 3.06
N LYS A 53 -4.16 -32.57 2.06
CA LYS A 53 -3.62 -31.22 2.20
C LYS A 53 -4.79 -30.28 2.24
N GLY A 54 -4.89 -29.58 3.37
CA GLY A 54 -5.93 -28.61 3.64
C GLY A 54 -6.12 -27.67 2.46
N SER A 55 -7.33 -27.14 2.39
CA SER A 55 -7.66 -25.89 1.73
C SER A 55 -6.55 -24.86 2.01
N SER A 56 -5.48 -24.89 1.22
CA SER A 56 -4.66 -23.73 0.99
C SER A 56 -5.58 -22.87 0.14
N SER A 57 -6.40 -22.08 0.85
CA SER A 57 -6.46 -20.68 0.54
C SER A 57 -5.14 -20.31 -0.10
N THR A 58 -5.12 -20.15 -1.42
CA THR A 58 -4.27 -19.13 -2.02
C THR A 58 -4.74 -17.84 -1.37
N ALA A 59 -4.28 -17.65 -0.12
CA ALA A 59 -4.13 -16.37 0.49
C ALA A 59 -3.29 -15.65 -0.55
N SER A 60 -3.98 -14.87 -1.38
CA SER A 60 -3.36 -13.74 -2.00
C SER A 60 -2.70 -13.02 -0.83
N PHE A 61 -1.38 -13.17 -0.77
CA PHE A 61 -0.54 -12.32 0.03
C PHE A 61 -0.65 -10.94 -0.62
N SER A 62 -1.79 -10.30 -0.39
CA SER A 62 -2.00 -8.88 -0.55
C SER A 62 -1.18 -8.27 0.57
N TRP A 63 0.11 -8.07 0.30
CA TRP A 63 0.95 -7.20 1.11
C TRP A 63 0.25 -5.85 1.08
N GLY A 64 -0.51 -5.58 2.13
CA GLY A 64 -1.47 -4.51 2.20
C GLY A 64 -0.84 -3.15 1.93
N SER A 65 -1.22 -2.55 0.80
CA SER A 65 -1.33 -1.11 0.65
C SER A 65 -2.78 -0.66 0.85
N GLY A 66 -3.53 -1.34 1.73
CA GLY A 66 -4.91 -1.04 2.10
C GLY A 66 -5.11 0.28 2.85
N LYS A 67 -4.06 1.10 2.98
CA LYS A 67 -4.10 2.41 3.63
C LYS A 67 -4.22 3.49 2.56
N VAL A 68 -5.18 4.39 2.76
CA VAL A 68 -5.29 5.60 1.94
C VAL A 68 -4.14 6.53 2.30
N THR A 69 -3.26 6.78 1.35
CA THR A 69 -2.13 7.70 1.52
C THR A 69 -2.64 9.14 1.49
N PHE A 70 -1.93 10.05 2.17
CA PHE A 70 -2.20 11.49 2.14
C PHE A 70 -2.38 12.06 0.72
N LYS A 71 -1.55 11.64 -0.25
CA LYS A 71 -1.67 12.05 -1.66
C LYS A 71 -3.03 11.65 -2.29
N MET A 72 -3.58 10.50 -1.90
CA MET A 72 -4.88 10.04 -2.39
C MET A 72 -6.02 10.88 -1.80
N LEU A 73 -5.93 11.22 -0.50
CA LEU A 73 -6.86 12.12 0.16
C LEU A 73 -6.81 13.54 -0.42
N GLU A 74 -5.61 14.07 -0.67
CA GLU A 74 -5.38 15.37 -1.32
C GLU A 74 -6.09 15.43 -2.68
N ASN A 75 -5.89 14.41 -3.51
CA ASN A 75 -6.53 14.30 -4.81
C ASN A 75 -8.05 14.18 -4.71
N PHE A 76 -8.56 13.33 -3.81
CA PHE A 76 -10.00 13.21 -3.56
C PHE A 76 -10.62 14.56 -3.18
N THR A 77 -9.99 15.26 -2.23
CA THR A 77 -10.46 16.57 -1.73
C THR A 77 -10.53 17.58 -2.87
N ARG A 78 -9.45 17.68 -3.67
CA ARG A 78 -9.35 18.66 -4.74
C ARG A 78 -10.31 18.36 -5.89
N LEU A 79 -10.41 17.11 -6.31
CA LEU A 79 -11.37 16.72 -7.35
C LEU A 79 -12.81 16.93 -6.88
N LEU A 80 -13.13 16.60 -5.62
CA LEU A 80 -14.45 16.86 -5.06
C LEU A 80 -14.76 18.37 -5.06
N SER A 81 -13.83 19.21 -4.60
CA SER A 81 -13.97 20.67 -4.65
C SER A 81 -14.21 21.16 -6.09
N SER A 82 -13.40 20.71 -7.05
CA SER A 82 -13.54 21.13 -8.46
C SER A 82 -14.87 20.70 -9.08
N LEU A 83 -15.35 19.49 -8.78
CA LEU A 83 -16.64 18.99 -9.28
C LEU A 83 -17.80 19.79 -8.67
N LEU A 84 -17.76 20.06 -7.37
CA LEU A 84 -18.80 20.85 -6.70
C LEU A 84 -18.80 22.31 -7.17
N ALA A 85 -17.62 22.92 -7.35
CA ALA A 85 -17.48 24.27 -7.90
C ALA A 85 -18.00 24.36 -9.35
N ALA A 86 -17.91 23.27 -10.12
CA ALA A 86 -18.51 23.16 -11.45
C ALA A 86 -20.03 22.90 -11.42
N GLY A 87 -20.66 22.89 -10.23
CA GLY A 87 -22.10 22.67 -10.06
C GLY A 87 -22.53 21.20 -10.16
N VAL A 88 -21.58 20.25 -10.13
CA VAL A 88 -21.93 18.82 -10.14
C VAL A 88 -22.55 18.45 -8.78
N PRO A 89 -23.72 17.80 -8.74
CA PRO A 89 -24.32 17.34 -7.49
C PRO A 89 -23.40 16.40 -6.70
N LEU A 90 -23.38 16.53 -5.37
CA LEU A 90 -22.48 15.79 -4.48
C LEU A 90 -22.50 14.27 -4.70
N SER A 91 -23.69 13.68 -4.80
CA SER A 91 -23.82 12.23 -5.06
C SER A 91 -23.13 11.82 -6.35
N ARG A 92 -23.32 12.59 -7.43
CA ARG A 92 -22.68 12.33 -8.72
C ARG A 92 -21.17 12.55 -8.68
N ALA A 93 -20.71 13.57 -7.97
CA ALA A 93 -19.28 13.83 -7.78
C ALA A 93 -18.59 12.66 -7.05
N LEU A 94 -19.21 12.13 -5.99
CA LEU A 94 -18.71 10.97 -5.27
C LEU A 94 -18.67 9.71 -6.15
N VAL A 95 -19.63 9.54 -7.07
CA VAL A 95 -19.61 8.44 -8.05
C VAL A 95 -18.38 8.51 -8.97
N ILE A 96 -18.06 9.70 -9.46
CA ILE A 96 -16.87 9.91 -10.29
C ILE A 96 -15.61 9.56 -9.49
N LEU A 97 -15.53 10.04 -8.25
CA LEU A 97 -14.35 9.88 -7.40
C LEU A 97 -14.03 8.41 -7.05
N TYR A 98 -15.02 7.59 -6.70
CA TYR A 98 -14.73 6.19 -6.37
C TYR A 98 -14.42 5.37 -7.63
N ARG A 99 -14.97 5.74 -8.80
CA ARG A 99 -14.68 5.06 -10.08
C ARG A 99 -13.29 5.41 -10.63
N GLU A 100 -12.83 6.63 -10.41
CA GLU A 100 -11.51 7.12 -10.83
C GLU A 100 -10.42 6.92 -9.77
N ALA A 101 -10.72 6.18 -8.70
CA ALA A 101 -9.77 5.96 -7.63
C ALA A 101 -8.53 5.20 -8.12
N VAL A 102 -7.35 5.75 -7.81
CA VAL A 102 -6.05 5.17 -8.20
C VAL A 102 -5.76 3.83 -7.53
N SER A 103 -6.32 3.61 -6.33
CA SER A 103 -6.12 2.39 -5.54
C SER A 103 -7.49 1.75 -5.23
N PRO A 104 -7.60 0.41 -5.28
CA PRO A 104 -8.81 -0.30 -4.85
C PRO A 104 -9.23 0.06 -3.43
N ALA A 105 -8.28 0.19 -2.50
CA ALA A 105 -8.57 0.53 -1.11
C ALA A 105 -9.14 1.95 -0.97
N ALA A 106 -8.67 2.90 -1.77
CA ALA A 106 -9.23 4.24 -1.80
C ALA A 106 -10.64 4.22 -2.41
N GLY A 107 -10.83 3.50 -3.53
CA GLY A 107 -12.13 3.33 -4.18
C GLY A 107 -13.18 2.74 -3.25
N GLU A 108 -12.83 1.73 -2.45
CA GLU A 108 -13.73 1.16 -1.44
C GLU A 108 -14.14 2.19 -0.38
N LYS A 109 -13.22 3.01 0.13
CA LYS A 109 -13.55 4.05 1.11
C LYS A 109 -14.41 5.16 0.53
N TRP A 110 -14.09 5.63 -0.69
CA TRP A 110 -14.91 6.65 -1.37
C TRP A 110 -16.31 6.14 -1.67
N LYS A 111 -16.42 4.87 -2.06
CA LYS A 111 -17.71 4.20 -2.26
C LYS A 111 -18.48 4.09 -0.95
N ALA A 112 -17.83 3.71 0.15
CA ALA A 112 -18.49 3.65 1.45
C ALA A 112 -19.03 5.03 1.89
N ILE A 113 -18.29 6.11 1.63
CA ILE A 113 -18.78 7.48 1.87
C ILE A 113 -19.96 7.81 0.97
N HIS A 114 -19.87 7.50 -0.32
CA HIS A 114 -20.98 7.69 -1.27
C HIS A 114 -22.25 7.00 -0.77
N ASP A 115 -22.16 5.73 -0.41
CA ASP A 115 -23.31 4.92 0.00
C ASP A 115 -23.98 5.51 1.25
N LEU A 116 -23.18 5.92 2.25
CA LEU A 116 -23.69 6.60 3.45
C LEU A 116 -24.37 7.93 3.14
N VAL A 117 -23.81 8.73 2.23
CA VAL A 117 -24.38 10.02 1.83
C VAL A 117 -25.68 9.84 1.06
N VAL A 118 -25.76 8.83 0.20
CA VAL A 118 -27.00 8.47 -0.52
C VAL A 118 -28.08 7.96 0.44
N ASP A 119 -27.69 7.28 1.52
CA ASP A 119 -28.59 6.87 2.61
C ASP A 119 -29.07 8.06 3.48
N GLY A 120 -28.67 9.29 3.15
CA GLY A 120 -29.12 10.52 3.80
C GLY A 120 -28.22 11.00 4.95
N MET A 121 -27.05 10.38 5.15
CA MET A 121 -26.06 10.89 6.08
C MET A 121 -25.39 12.15 5.53
N SER A 122 -25.09 13.12 6.40
CA SER A 122 -24.27 14.26 6.00
C SER A 122 -22.85 13.80 5.60
N LEU A 123 -22.21 14.53 4.68
CA LEU A 123 -20.86 14.21 4.21
C LEU A 123 -19.87 14.19 5.38
N ALA A 124 -19.98 15.15 6.31
CA ALA A 124 -19.13 15.20 7.49
C ALA A 124 -19.29 13.94 8.35
N ASN A 125 -20.52 13.50 8.62
CA ASN A 125 -20.79 12.31 9.42
C ASN A 125 -20.32 11.03 8.71
N ALA A 126 -20.45 10.95 7.38
CA ALA A 126 -19.96 9.84 6.60
C ALA A 126 -18.42 9.75 6.70
N MET A 127 -17.71 10.88 6.60
CA MET A 127 -16.25 10.95 6.75
C MET A 127 -15.80 10.65 8.18
N ALA A 128 -16.57 11.06 9.19
CA ALA A 128 -16.28 10.81 10.60
C ALA A 128 -16.15 9.31 10.95
N ARG A 129 -16.79 8.43 10.18
CA ARG A 129 -16.68 6.97 10.35
C ARG A 129 -15.30 6.40 9.99
N PHE A 130 -14.46 7.18 9.31
CA PHE A 130 -13.12 6.77 8.86
C PHE A 130 -12.03 7.71 9.42
N PRO A 131 -11.85 7.79 10.76
CA PRO A 131 -10.92 8.73 11.40
C PRO A 131 -9.45 8.51 11.02
N GLU A 132 -9.08 7.30 10.56
CA GLU A 132 -7.76 6.99 10.05
C GLU A 132 -7.47 7.63 8.67
N THR A 133 -8.52 8.05 7.96
CA THR A 133 -8.44 8.70 6.66
C THR A 133 -8.76 10.19 6.75
N PHE A 134 -9.77 10.57 7.54
CA PHE A 134 -10.20 11.95 7.72
C PHE A 134 -9.91 12.40 9.16
N PRO A 135 -8.87 13.22 9.36
CA PRO A 135 -8.60 13.81 10.67
C PRO A 135 -9.79 14.63 11.17
N ARG A 136 -9.96 14.71 12.49
CA ARG A 136 -11.09 15.42 13.12
C ARG A 136 -11.25 16.87 12.64
N VAL A 137 -10.14 17.57 12.41
CA VAL A 137 -10.14 18.96 11.90
C VAL A 137 -10.67 19.02 10.47
N TYR A 138 -10.35 18.03 9.62
CA TYR A 138 -10.89 17.92 8.27
C TYR A 138 -12.42 17.77 8.31
N VAL A 139 -12.91 16.84 9.14
CA VAL A 139 -14.35 16.57 9.28
C VAL A 139 -15.11 17.80 9.77
N ALA A 140 -14.59 18.50 10.78
CA ALA A 140 -15.22 19.70 11.33
C ALA A 140 -15.31 20.85 10.30
N MET A 141 -14.29 21.00 9.44
CA MET A 141 -14.36 21.97 8.35
C MET A 141 -15.43 21.58 7.33
N VAL A 142 -15.48 20.31 6.93
CA VAL A 142 -16.53 19.80 6.02
C VAL A 142 -17.91 20.02 6.61
N GLU A 143 -18.10 19.77 7.91
CA GLU A 143 -19.37 20.01 8.62
C GLU A 143 -19.78 21.49 8.55
N ALA A 144 -18.83 22.41 8.77
CA ALA A 144 -19.08 23.84 8.66
C ALA A 144 -19.43 24.26 7.22
N GLY A 145 -18.76 23.69 6.22
CA GLY A 145 -19.04 23.95 4.80
C GLY A 145 -20.37 23.38 4.33
N GLU A 146 -20.75 22.21 4.83
CA GLU A 146 -22.02 21.54 4.54
C GLU A 146 -23.19 22.29 5.18
N THR A 147 -23.07 22.68 6.46
CA THR A 147 -24.08 23.47 7.18
C THR A 147 -24.23 24.87 6.59
N GLY A 148 -23.12 25.46 6.14
CA GLY A 148 -23.08 26.80 5.55
C GLY A 148 -23.45 26.85 4.07
N GLY A 149 -23.52 25.72 3.38
CA GLY A 149 -23.84 25.65 1.95
C GLY A 149 -22.71 26.10 1.01
N PHE A 150 -21.47 26.18 1.50
CA PHE A 150 -20.27 26.59 0.73
C PHE A 150 -19.19 25.50 0.78
N LEU A 151 -19.61 24.25 0.58
CA LEU A 151 -18.78 23.06 0.68
C LEU A 151 -17.64 23.03 -0.36
N ASP A 152 -17.90 23.52 -1.56
CA ASP A 152 -16.94 23.68 -2.65
C ASP A 152 -15.73 24.54 -2.24
N LEU A 153 -16.00 25.67 -1.58
CA LEU A 153 -15.00 26.62 -1.11
C LEU A 153 -14.19 26.07 0.05
N VAL A 154 -14.85 25.40 1.00
CA VAL A 154 -14.16 24.77 2.14
C VAL A 154 -13.26 23.62 1.66
N LEU A 155 -13.75 22.73 0.80
CA LEU A 155 -12.92 21.65 0.27
C LEU A 155 -11.73 22.20 -0.52
N GLY A 156 -11.89 23.32 -1.23
CA GLY A 156 -10.80 24.03 -1.89
C GLY A 156 -9.72 24.48 -0.90
N GLN A 157 -10.13 25.15 0.18
CA GLN A 157 -9.20 25.57 1.26
C GLN A 157 -8.48 24.38 1.91
N ILE A 158 -9.19 23.27 2.12
CA ILE A 158 -8.59 22.05 2.67
C ILE A 158 -7.56 21.47 1.69
N ALA A 159 -7.87 21.44 0.39
CA ALA A 159 -6.94 20.97 -0.64
C ALA A 159 -5.69 21.85 -0.73
N ASP A 160 -5.83 23.17 -0.62
CA ASP A 160 -4.73 24.12 -0.62
C ASP A 160 -3.86 23.96 0.63
N PHE A 161 -4.48 23.81 1.80
CA PHE A 161 -3.76 23.53 3.04
C PHE A 161 -2.93 22.25 2.94
N GLN A 162 -3.52 21.15 2.43
CA GLN A 162 -2.82 19.88 2.23
C GLN A 162 -1.66 20.02 1.22
N SER A 163 -1.86 20.77 0.15
CA SER A 163 -0.82 21.04 -0.86
C SER A 163 0.36 21.81 -0.26
N ARG A 164 0.08 22.85 0.53
CA ARG A 164 1.11 23.66 1.20
C ARG A 164 1.89 22.84 2.23
N ASP A 165 1.23 22.01 3.03
CA ASP A 165 1.92 21.13 3.99
C ASP A 165 2.88 20.17 3.28
N LYS A 166 2.45 19.59 2.16
CA LYS A 166 3.29 18.74 1.30
C LYS A 166 4.48 19.49 0.70
N GLU A 167 4.28 20.70 0.22
CA GLU A 167 5.36 21.54 -0.32
C GLU A 167 6.39 21.89 0.76
N LEU A 168 5.93 22.25 1.96
CA LEU A 168 6.80 22.52 3.11
C LEU A 168 7.61 21.30 3.51
N ARG A 169 6.97 20.13 3.64
CA ARG A 169 7.69 18.87 3.90
C ARG A 169 8.70 18.56 2.80
N GLY A 170 8.32 18.73 1.53
CA GLY A 170 9.21 18.54 0.39
C GLY A 170 10.46 19.43 0.46
N LYS A 171 10.29 20.71 0.82
CA LYS A 171 11.39 21.65 1.04
C LYS A 171 12.30 21.22 2.17
N VAL A 172 11.75 20.78 3.30
CA VAL A 172 12.53 20.27 4.44
C VAL A 172 13.33 19.03 4.04
N PHE A 173 12.69 18.06 3.39
CA PHE A 173 13.37 16.86 2.90
C PHE A 173 14.47 17.20 1.90
N SER A 174 14.22 18.11 0.96
CA SER A 174 15.22 18.54 -0.01
C SER A 174 16.41 19.24 0.65
N ALA A 175 16.17 20.09 1.65
CA ALA A 175 17.23 20.76 2.41
C ALA A 175 18.07 19.77 3.25
N MET A 176 17.49 18.66 3.68
CA MET A 176 18.18 17.62 4.45
C MET A 176 19.11 16.72 3.61
N ILE A 177 18.96 16.69 2.28
CA ILE A 177 19.78 15.82 1.42
C ILE A 177 21.27 16.13 1.59
N TYR A 178 21.66 17.41 1.54
CA TYR A 178 23.07 17.80 1.64
C TYR A 178 23.70 17.43 2.99
N PRO A 179 23.11 17.79 4.16
CA PRO A 179 23.61 17.35 5.46
C PRO A 179 23.74 15.83 5.60
N VAL A 180 22.76 15.08 5.11
CA VAL A 180 22.76 13.61 5.20
C VAL A 180 23.89 13.02 4.35
N VAL A 181 24.06 13.45 3.11
CA VAL A 181 25.15 12.99 2.24
C VAL A 181 26.52 13.28 2.85
N LEU A 182 26.72 14.50 3.37
CA LEU A 182 27.98 14.89 3.99
C LEU A 182 28.26 14.07 5.26
N LEU A 183 27.24 13.82 6.09
CA LEU A 183 27.34 12.97 7.27
C LEU A 183 27.75 11.53 6.90
N PHE A 184 27.10 10.93 5.90
CA PHE A 184 27.45 9.59 5.43
C PHE A 184 28.88 9.52 4.89
N LEU A 185 29.32 10.53 4.14
CA LEU A 185 30.69 10.60 3.65
C LEU A 185 31.70 10.72 4.81
N ALA A 186 31.45 11.61 5.77
CA ALA A 186 32.31 11.79 6.93
C ALA A 186 32.39 10.53 7.80
N LEU A 187 31.26 9.88 8.07
CA LEU A 187 31.21 8.59 8.78
C LEU A 187 31.93 7.50 8.00
N GLY A 188 31.76 7.44 6.67
CA GLY A 188 32.45 6.49 5.81
C GLY A 188 33.98 6.64 5.89
N VAL A 189 34.49 7.87 5.84
CA VAL A 189 35.94 8.14 6.01
C VAL A 189 36.42 7.76 7.41
N LEU A 190 35.65 8.07 8.45
CA LEU A 190 36.00 7.72 9.83
C LEU A 190 36.10 6.20 10.03
N VAL A 191 35.11 5.44 9.55
CA VAL A 191 35.10 3.98 9.60
C VAL A 191 36.27 3.40 8.82
N PHE A 192 36.56 3.94 7.63
CA PHE A 192 37.72 3.53 6.84
C PHE A 192 39.04 3.72 7.61
N LEU A 193 39.24 4.88 8.23
CA LEU A 193 40.42 5.13 9.05
C LEU A 193 40.50 4.17 10.24
N MET A 194 39.38 3.92 10.93
CA MET A 194 39.38 3.02 12.08
C MET A 194 39.64 1.55 11.71
N MET A 195 39.14 1.08 10.55
CA MET A 195 39.25 -0.32 10.15
C MET A 195 40.58 -0.63 9.44
N PHE A 196 41.11 0.30 8.65
CA PHE A 196 42.31 0.05 7.84
C PHE A 196 43.55 0.80 8.35
N PHE A 197 43.41 2.06 8.76
CA PHE A 197 44.56 2.91 9.08
C PHE A 197 45.09 2.66 10.50
N ILE A 198 44.22 2.64 11.51
CA ILE A 198 44.61 2.43 12.91
C ILE A 198 45.34 1.09 13.15
N PRO A 199 44.87 -0.07 12.63
CA PRO A 199 45.56 -1.34 12.85
C PRO A 199 46.98 -1.35 12.30
N ARG A 200 47.21 -0.68 11.15
CA ARG A 200 48.55 -0.54 10.57
C ARG A 200 49.48 0.25 11.48
N PHE A 201 48.97 1.29 12.14
CA PHE A 201 49.72 2.05 13.14
C PHE A 201 50.03 1.24 14.40
N LYS A 202 49.09 0.41 14.89
CA LYS A 202 49.30 -0.45 16.07
C LYS A 202 50.51 -1.38 15.88
N VAL A 203 50.63 -2.02 14.71
CA VAL A 203 51.76 -2.90 14.37
C VAL A 203 53.11 -2.16 14.38
N LEU A 204 53.13 -0.88 13.99
CA LEU A 204 54.36 -0.08 14.04
C LEU A 204 54.82 0.21 15.48
N PHE A 205 53.89 0.41 16.41
CA PHE A 205 54.20 0.69 17.82
C PHE A 205 54.58 -0.56 18.61
N GLU A 206 54.06 -1.75 18.25
CA GLU A 206 54.48 -3.03 18.85
C GLU A 206 55.98 -3.31 18.67
N GLY A 207 56.61 -2.75 17.63
CA GLY A 207 58.06 -2.83 17.42
C GLY A 207 58.92 -1.95 18.33
N PHE A 208 58.34 -1.04 19.12
CA PHE A 208 59.06 -0.03 19.91
C PHE A 208 59.12 -0.30 21.43
N ASP A 209 58.60 -1.45 21.92
CA ASP A 209 58.59 -1.87 23.34
C ASP A 209 58.12 -0.79 24.34
N ALA A 210 57.35 0.19 23.87
CA ALA A 210 56.84 1.31 24.65
C ALA A 210 55.33 1.16 24.87
N ALA A 211 54.90 1.21 26.13
CA ALA A 211 53.49 1.16 26.49
C ALA A 211 52.71 2.31 25.82
N LEU A 212 51.62 1.96 25.13
CA LEU A 212 50.73 2.92 24.48
C LEU A 212 50.19 3.95 25.51
N PRO A 213 50.40 5.27 25.30
CA PRO A 213 49.84 6.30 26.18
C PRO A 213 48.31 6.20 26.31
N LEU A 214 47.75 6.61 27.44
CA LEU A 214 46.30 6.49 27.72
C LEU A 214 45.38 7.01 26.60
N LEU A 215 45.78 8.07 25.89
CA LEU A 215 45.02 8.63 24.77
C LEU A 215 44.94 7.68 23.56
N THR A 216 45.98 6.90 23.25
CA THR A 216 45.95 5.95 22.13
C THR A 216 45.17 4.68 22.47
N GLN A 217 45.19 4.26 23.74
CA GLN A 217 44.38 3.12 24.22
C GLN A 217 42.88 3.38 24.08
N VAL A 218 42.41 4.59 24.40
CA VAL A 218 41.00 4.98 24.23
C VAL A 218 40.58 4.98 22.75
N ILE A 219 41.48 5.39 21.85
CA ILE A 219 41.23 5.38 20.40
C ILE A 219 41.18 3.93 19.87
N VAL A 220 42.09 3.07 20.33
CA VAL A 220 42.14 1.64 19.94
C VAL A 220 40.93 0.88 20.48
N SER A 221 40.52 1.10 21.73
CA SER A 221 39.33 0.47 22.30
C SER A 221 38.04 0.92 21.58
N SER A 222 37.98 2.18 21.16
CA SER A 222 36.86 2.70 20.35
C SER A 222 36.85 2.10 18.95
N SER A 223 38.03 1.86 18.35
CA SER A 223 38.16 1.15 17.07
C SER A 223 37.70 -0.31 17.17
N GLU A 224 38.10 -1.03 18.22
CA GLU A 224 37.70 -2.41 18.45
C GLU A 224 36.18 -2.55 18.68
N PHE A 225 35.56 -1.59 19.38
CA PHE A 225 34.10 -1.51 19.52
C PHE A 225 33.38 -1.29 18.18
N CYS A 226 33.87 -0.36 17.36
CA CYS A 226 33.35 -0.11 16.02
C CYS A 226 33.54 -1.32 15.07
N GLN A 227 34.62 -2.08 15.20
CA GLN A 227 34.85 -3.29 14.40
C GLN A 227 33.94 -4.45 14.86
N ALA A 228 33.70 -4.60 16.16
CA ALA A 228 32.85 -5.66 16.71
C ALA A 228 31.36 -5.44 16.45
N TYR A 229 30.87 -4.19 16.53
CA TYR A 229 29.44 -3.87 16.37
C TYR A 229 29.09 -3.18 15.05
N GLY A 230 30.07 -2.76 14.25
CA GLY A 230 29.84 -2.04 12.99
C GLY A 230 29.07 -2.84 11.95
N VAL A 231 29.28 -4.17 11.89
CA VAL A 231 28.51 -5.06 10.99
C VAL A 231 27.05 -5.17 11.43
N PHE A 232 26.76 -5.13 12.73
CA PHE A 232 25.40 -5.14 13.26
C PHE A 232 24.65 -3.82 13.02
N ILE A 233 25.33 -2.68 13.06
CA ILE A 233 24.75 -1.35 12.75
C ILE A 233 24.56 -1.14 11.24
N ALA A 234 25.35 -1.81 10.40
CA ALA A 234 25.21 -1.72 8.94
C ALA A 234 24.11 -2.66 8.37
N ILE A 235 23.74 -3.71 9.11
CA ILE A 235 22.75 -4.72 8.68
C ILE A 235 21.38 -4.52 9.38
N GLY A 236 21.33 -3.85 10.53
CA GLY A 236 20.10 -3.47 11.24
C GLY A 236 19.60 -2.08 10.84
#